data_AF-A0A7C2X1V7-F1
#
_entry.id   AF-A0A7C2X1V7-F1
#
_cell.length_a   1.000
_cell.length_b   1.000
_cell.length_c   1.000
_cell.angle_alpha   90.00
_cell.angle_beta   90.00
_cell.angle_gamma   90.00
#
_symmetry.space_group_name_H-M   'P 1'
#
loop_
_entity.id
_entity.type
_entity.pdbx_description
1 polymer ?
#
loop_
_entity_poly.entity_id
_entity_poly.type
_entity_poly.pdbx_seq_one_letter_code
_entity_poly.pdbx_strand_id
1 'polypeptide(L)'
;MKKKLKYKLKDEILFLIHEFRKNYDFYVSHGRLNSEGKKLQSQIIKKFFFFTNDKYILKFIKKDDEHDLAKMIYYIEKVLEESFLFVER
;
A
#
# COMPACT_ATOMS: atom_id res chain seq x y z
N MET A 1 -20.34 -11.42 2.13
CA MET A 1 -19.30 -10.38 2.38
C MET A 1 -19.03 -9.56 1.11
N LYS A 2 -19.90 -8.63 0.66
CA LYS A 2 -19.95 -8.38 -0.80
C LYS A 2 -19.67 -6.97 -1.36
N LYS A 3 -19.77 -5.87 -0.62
CA LYS A 3 -19.28 -4.54 -1.08
C LYS A 3 -18.70 -3.69 0.05
N LYS A 4 -19.41 -3.61 1.18
CA LYS A 4 -18.99 -2.83 2.37
C LYS A 4 -17.60 -3.20 2.91
N LEU A 5 -17.24 -4.48 2.91
CA LEU A 5 -15.91 -4.95 3.33
C LEU A 5 -14.81 -4.53 2.34
N LYS A 6 -15.12 -4.53 1.03
CA LYS A 6 -14.18 -4.14 -0.03
C LYS A 6 -13.86 -2.65 0.05
N TYR A 7 -14.88 -1.79 0.22
CA TYR A 7 -14.67 -0.36 0.46
C TYR A 7 -13.89 -0.09 1.73
N LYS A 8 -14.27 -0.72 2.85
CA LYS A 8 -13.53 -0.58 4.12
C LYS A 8 -12.05 -0.92 3.97
N LEU A 9 -11.73 -2.00 3.26
CA LEU A 9 -10.34 -2.40 3.05
C LEU A 9 -9.56 -1.42 2.16
N LYS A 10 -10.20 -0.86 1.13
CA LYS A 10 -9.62 0.22 0.31
C LYS A 10 -9.31 1.44 1.17
N ASP A 11 -10.27 1.89 1.97
CA ASP A 11 -10.12 3.06 2.84
C ASP A 11 -8.99 2.82 3.87
N GLU A 12 -8.90 1.61 4.41
CA GLU A 12 -7.78 1.22 5.28
C GLU A 12 -6.42 1.27 4.57
N ILE A 13 -6.31 0.80 3.32
CA ILE A 13 -5.06 0.87 2.55
C ILE A 13 -4.67 2.33 2.31
N LEU A 14 -5.61 3.16 1.87
CA LEU A 14 -5.38 4.58 1.60
C LEU A 14 -5.01 5.34 2.88
N PHE A 15 -5.66 5.02 4.00
CA PHE A 15 -5.31 5.57 5.31
C PHE A 15 -3.87 5.24 5.69
N LEU A 16 -3.42 3.99 5.53
CA LEU A 16 -2.04 3.59 5.85
C LEU A 16 -1.02 4.30 4.94
N ILE A 17 -1.33 4.47 3.65
CA ILE A 17 -0.49 5.25 2.72
C ILE A 17 -0.43 6.72 3.13
N HIS A 18 -1.56 7.30 3.54
CA HIS A 18 -1.63 8.67 4.02
C HIS A 18 -0.81 8.87 5.30
N GLU A 19 -0.96 7.99 6.29
CA GLU A 19 -0.19 8.01 7.53
C GLU A 19 1.31 7.86 7.26
N PHE A 20 1.70 7.00 6.32
CA PHE A 20 3.09 6.87 5.89
C PHE A 20 3.63 8.20 5.34
N ARG A 21 2.92 8.83 4.40
CA ARG A 21 3.34 10.10 3.79
C ARG A 21 3.44 11.23 4.82
N LYS A 22 2.46 11.31 5.73
CA LYS A 22 2.41 12.35 6.75
C LYS A 22 3.55 12.22 7.75
N ASN A 23 3.99 11.00 8.05
CA ASN A 23 5.04 10.71 9.02
C ASN A 23 6.29 10.11 8.34
N TYR A 24 6.62 10.58 7.14
CA TYR A 24 7.67 9.99 6.31
C TYR A 24 9.01 9.88 7.05
N ASP A 25 9.47 10.99 7.64
CA ASP A 25 10.75 11.07 8.36
C ASP A 25 10.80 10.17 9.62
N PHE A 26 9.64 9.77 10.14
CA PHE A 26 9.57 8.79 11.23
C PHE A 26 9.79 7.36 10.73
N TYR A 27 9.34 7.03 9.52
CA TYR A 27 9.44 5.67 8.97
C TYR A 27 10.71 5.44 8.14
N VAL A 28 11.25 6.51 7.54
CA VAL A 28 12.41 6.47 6.67
C VAL A 28 13.57 7.22 7.32
N SER A 29 14.72 6.58 7.37
CA SER A 29 15.95 7.17 7.86
C SER A 29 17.09 6.75 6.95
N HIS A 30 17.89 7.72 6.49
CA HIS A 30 19.03 7.48 5.59
C HIS A 30 18.62 6.72 4.30
N GLY A 31 17.48 7.07 3.71
CA GLY A 31 16.95 6.45 2.48
C GLY A 31 16.40 5.04 2.64
N ARG A 32 16.23 4.55 3.88
CA ARG A 32 15.75 3.20 4.16
C ARG A 32 14.64 3.18 5.20
N LEU A 33 13.77 2.18 5.11
CA LEU A 33 12.76 1.92 6.11
C LEU A 33 13.39 1.43 7.41
N ASN A 34 13.00 2.05 8.52
CA ASN A 34 13.25 1.51 9.85
C ASN A 34 12.26 0.37 10.17
N SER A 35 12.35 -0.19 11.37
CA SER A 35 11.50 -1.29 11.81
C SER A 35 10.00 -0.98 11.75
N GLU A 36 9.58 0.25 12.05
CA GLU A 36 8.18 0.67 11.97
C GLU A 36 7.74 0.85 10.50
N GLY A 37 8.60 1.41 9.65
CA GLY A 37 8.34 1.53 8.21
C GLY A 37 8.13 0.17 7.54
N LYS A 38 8.95 -0.83 7.89
CA LYS A 38 8.81 -2.21 7.39
C LYS A 38 7.53 -2.90 7.86
N LYS A 39 7.12 -2.64 9.11
CA LYS A 39 5.84 -3.13 9.64
C LYS A 39 4.68 -2.52 8.85
N LEU A 40 4.70 -1.21 8.63
CA LEU A 40 3.65 -0.52 7.88
C LEU A 40 3.60 -0.99 6.41
N GLN A 41 4.75 -1.09 5.75
CA GLN A 41 4.88 -1.67 4.41
C GLN A 41 4.25 -3.07 4.35
N SER A 42 4.60 -3.96 5.28
CA SER A 42 4.05 -5.31 5.34
C SER A 42 2.53 -5.33 5.52
N GLN A 43 1.97 -4.41 6.32
CA GLN A 43 0.53 -4.28 6.50
C GLN A 43 -0.18 -3.83 5.22
N ILE A 44 0.37 -2.83 4.54
CA ILE A 44 -0.15 -2.32 3.26
C ILE A 44 -0.15 -3.46 2.22
N ILE A 45 0.98 -4.15 2.05
CA ILE A 45 1.13 -5.26 1.10
C ILE A 45 0.10 -6.36 1.38
N LYS A 46 -0.06 -6.79 2.64
CA LYS A 46 -1.02 -7.84 3.01
C LYS A 46 -2.46 -7.45 2.70
N LYS A 47 -2.85 -6.22 3.04
CA LYS A 47 -4.21 -5.71 2.78
C LYS A 47 -4.46 -5.57 1.29
N PHE A 48 -3.51 -5.03 0.54
CA PHE A 48 -3.62 -4.89 -0.91
C PHE A 48 -3.70 -6.25 -1.61
N PHE A 49 -2.86 -7.21 -1.22
CA PHE A 49 -2.93 -8.58 -1.72
C PHE A 49 -4.29 -9.22 -1.44
N PHE A 50 -4.85 -9.06 -0.24
CA PHE A 50 -6.20 -9.57 0.05
C PHE A 50 -7.29 -8.86 -0.75
N PHE A 51 -7.12 -7.56 -1.04
CA PHE A 51 -8.08 -6.77 -1.82
C PHE A 51 -8.10 -7.13 -3.31
N THR A 52 -6.92 -7.35 -3.92
CA THR A 52 -6.73 -7.53 -5.37
C THR A 52 -6.41 -8.96 -5.80
N ASN A 53 -5.88 -9.79 -4.90
CA ASN A 53 -5.18 -11.05 -5.19
C ASN A 53 -3.95 -10.88 -6.11
N ASP A 54 -3.38 -9.68 -6.17
CA ASP A 54 -2.23 -9.36 -7.03
C ASP A 54 -0.91 -9.83 -6.42
N LYS A 55 -0.31 -10.88 -7.00
CA LYS A 55 0.96 -11.45 -6.52
C LYS A 55 2.17 -10.55 -6.79
N TYR A 56 2.10 -9.60 -7.73
CA TYR A 56 3.22 -8.72 -8.05
C TYR A 56 3.62 -7.86 -6.85
N ILE A 57 2.66 -7.46 -6.01
CA ILE A 57 2.92 -6.64 -4.82
C ILE A 57 3.88 -7.32 -3.83
N LEU A 58 3.93 -8.66 -3.81
CA LEU A 58 4.76 -9.41 -2.86
C LEU A 58 6.26 -9.22 -3.11
N LYS A 59 6.67 -8.79 -4.31
CA LYS A 59 8.07 -8.50 -4.62
C LYS A 59 8.65 -7.36 -3.77
N PHE A 60 7.80 -6.49 -3.23
CA PHE A 60 8.20 -5.33 -2.42
C PHE A 60 8.45 -5.70 -0.94
N ILE A 61 8.08 -6.90 -0.48
CA ILE A 61 8.22 -7.31 0.94
C ILE A 61 9.66 -7.21 1.46
N LYS A 62 10.64 -7.48 0.60
CA LYS A 62 12.07 -7.47 0.98
C LYS A 62 12.78 -6.18 0.54
N LYS A 63 12.03 -5.19 0.06
CA LYS A 63 12.56 -3.95 -0.49
C LYS A 63 12.42 -2.87 0.56
N ASP A 64 13.52 -2.61 1.25
CA ASP A 64 13.55 -1.64 2.37
C ASP A 64 14.01 -0.24 1.94
N ASP A 65 14.32 -0.07 0.65
CA ASP A 65 14.77 1.19 0.07
C ASP A 65 13.59 2.15 -0.17
N GLU A 66 13.79 3.44 0.08
CA GLU A 66 12.74 4.44 -0.07
C GLU A 66 12.19 4.53 -1.50
N HIS A 67 13.03 4.33 -2.52
CA HIS A 67 12.60 4.39 -3.91
C HIS A 67 11.72 3.19 -4.26
N ASP A 68 12.03 2.00 -3.74
CA ASP A 68 11.19 0.82 -3.94
C ASP A 68 9.86 0.96 -3.21
N LEU A 69 9.83 1.64 -2.06
CA LEU A 69 8.59 1.96 -1.38
C LEU A 69 7.74 2.98 -2.16
N ALA A 70 8.35 4.04 -2.69
CA ALA A 70 7.65 5.01 -3.53
C ALA A 70 7.03 4.33 -4.77
N LYS A 71 7.78 3.43 -5.42
CA LYS A 71 7.28 2.60 -6.52
C LYS A 71 6.11 1.71 -6.10
N MET A 72 6.18 1.10 -4.90
CA MET A 72 5.11 0.27 -4.35
C MET A 72 3.84 1.08 -4.13
N ILE A 73 3.95 2.25 -3.50
CA ILE A 73 2.80 3.13 -3.23
C ILE A 73 2.16 3.59 -4.53
N TYR A 74 2.97 4.05 -5.49
CA TYR A 74 2.50 4.47 -6.81
C TYR A 74 1.73 3.34 -7.53
N TYR A 75 2.29 2.13 -7.51
CA TYR A 75 1.64 0.96 -8.09
C TYR A 75 0.28 0.67 -7.45
N ILE A 76 0.20 0.69 -6.11
CA ILE A 76 -1.04 0.47 -5.38
C ILE A 76 -2.08 1.52 -5.76
N GLU A 77 -1.71 2.81 -5.75
CA GLU A 77 -2.62 3.90 -6.09
C GLU A 77 -3.19 3.75 -7.50
N LYS A 78 -2.35 3.39 -8.48
CA LYS A 78 -2.78 3.16 -9.87
C LYS A 78 -3.77 2.01 -10.00
N VAL A 79 -3.50 0.87 -9.38
CA VAL A 79 -4.42 -0.28 -9.41
C VAL A 79 -5.74 0.04 -8.71
N LEU A 80 -5.70 0.78 -7.59
CA LEU A 80 -6.91 1.19 -6.87
C LEU A 80 -7.76 2.19 -7.67
N GLU A 81 -7.13 3.09 -8.44
CA GLU A 81 -7.79 4.03 -9.35
C GLU A 81 -8.48 3.29 -10.51
N GLU A 82 -7.76 2.41 -11.21
CA GLU A 82 -8.28 1.61 -12.33
C GLU A 82 -9.43 0.68 -11.92
N SER A 83 -9.34 0.09 -10.71
CA SER A 83 -10.40 -0.76 -10.16
C SER A 83 -11.73 -0.03 -9.93
N PHE A 84 -11.73 1.31 -9.97
CA PHE A 84 -12.92 2.15 -9.81
C PHE A 84 -13.52 2.57 -11.14
N LEU A 85 -12.70 2.84 -12.17
CA LEU A 85 -13.15 3.21 -13.52
C LEU A 85 -14.02 2.13 -14.18
N PHE A 86 -13.91 0.87 -13.75
CA PHE A 86 -14.75 -0.24 -14.22
C PHE A 86 -16.11 -0.36 -13.52
N VAL A 87 -16.38 0.38 -12.44
CA VAL A 87 -17.65 0.31 -11.67
C VAL A 87 -18.67 1.35 -12.15
N GLU A 88 -18.24 2.38 -12.87
CA GLU A 88 -19.09 3.48 -13.38
C GLU A 88 -19.44 3.37 -14.88
N ARG A 89 -19.30 2.18 -15.49
CA ARG A 89 -19.80 1.88 -16.84
C ARG A 89 -20.90 0.84 -16.82
#